data_AF-A0A5C9BBH0-F1
#
_entry.id   AF-A0A5C9BBH0-F1
#
_cell.length_a   1.000
_cell.length_b   1.000
_cell.length_c   1.000
_cell.angle_alpha   90.00
_cell.angle_beta   90.00
_cell.angle_gamma   90.00
#
_symmetry.space_group_name_H-M   'P 1'
#
loop_
_entity.id
_entity.type
_entity.pdbx_description
1 polymer ?
#
loop_
_entity_poly.entity_id
_entity_poly.type
_entity_poly.pdbx_seq_one_letter_code
_entity_poly.pdbx_strand_id
1 'polypeptide(L)'
;MLLVDRCLMMMCPQWSAVAHNPQAEIGEEDHVMASVTLEEAQANLGGLIHQLAPGDELIVTEGNQPIARIVVPMPRVKLGAMRGSVVYMAPDFDAPLDDFKEYQE
;
A
#
# COMPACT_ATOMS: atom_id res chain seq x y z
N MET A 1 -47.63 -29.18 -8.64
CA MET A 1 -47.02 -30.44 -8.17
C MET A 1 -45.51 -30.26 -8.31
N LEU A 2 -44.85 -29.86 -7.21
CA LEU A 2 -43.92 -30.69 -6.42
C LEU A 2 -42.58 -30.89 -7.19
N LEU A 3 -41.39 -30.64 -6.67
CA LEU A 3 -40.95 -30.27 -5.34
C LEU A 3 -39.47 -29.83 -5.43
N VAL A 4 -39.17 -28.82 -4.62
CA VAL A 4 -37.89 -28.40 -4.01
C VAL A 4 -36.81 -29.49 -3.92
N ASP A 5 -35.54 -29.11 -4.17
CA ASP A 5 -34.39 -29.40 -3.30
C ASP A 5 -33.16 -28.62 -3.82
N ARG A 6 -32.76 -27.50 -3.21
CA ARG A 6 -32.02 -27.40 -1.93
C ARG A 6 -30.70 -28.14 -1.99
N CYS A 7 -29.74 -27.57 -2.72
CA CYS A 7 -28.34 -27.96 -2.62
C CYS A 7 -27.81 -27.47 -1.27
N LEU A 8 -27.85 -28.40 -0.31
CA LEU A 8 -27.45 -28.30 1.07
C LEU A 8 -25.95 -27.97 1.17
N MET A 9 -25.64 -26.91 1.91
CA MET A 9 -24.35 -26.77 2.57
C MET A 9 -23.98 -28.06 3.30
N MET A 10 -22.80 -28.62 3.05
CA MET A 10 -22.08 -29.36 4.09
C MET A 10 -20.62 -29.63 3.68
N MET A 11 -19.73 -29.13 4.54
CA MET A 11 -18.38 -29.63 4.84
C MET A 11 -17.39 -29.78 3.68
N CYS A 12 -16.58 -28.73 3.46
CA CYS A 12 -15.15 -28.91 3.20
C CYS A 12 -14.42 -28.89 4.57
N PRO A 13 -14.04 -30.04 5.15
CA PRO A 13 -13.57 -30.11 6.54
C PRO A 13 -12.05 -29.88 6.69
N GLN A 14 -11.41 -29.08 5.84
CA GLN A 14 -9.95 -28.86 5.90
C GLN A 14 -9.51 -27.39 5.88
N TRP A 15 -10.36 -26.47 6.32
CA TRP A 15 -9.94 -25.09 6.62
C TRP A 15 -10.32 -24.71 8.06
N SER A 16 -9.73 -25.40 9.02
CA SER A 16 -9.81 -24.97 10.41
C SER A 16 -8.48 -25.24 11.08
N ALA A 17 -7.57 -24.27 10.94
CA ALA A 17 -6.61 -23.84 11.98
C ALA A 17 -5.47 -23.02 11.36
N VAL A 18 -5.66 -21.71 11.18
CA VAL A 18 -4.66 -20.70 11.57
C VAL A 18 -5.44 -19.45 11.99
N ALA A 19 -5.81 -19.39 13.26
CA ALA A 19 -5.87 -18.10 13.94
C ALA A 19 -4.45 -17.85 14.48
N HIS A 20 -3.94 -16.64 14.23
CA HIS A 20 -2.63 -16.09 14.59
C HIS A 20 -1.43 -16.45 13.71
N ASN A 21 -1.03 -15.50 12.84
CA ASN A 21 0.28 -14.89 13.02
C ASN A 21 0.20 -13.36 12.73
N PRO A 22 0.59 -12.47 13.68
CA PRO A 22 0.31 -11.04 13.66
C PRO A 22 1.32 -10.13 12.93
N GLN A 23 2.27 -10.66 12.16
CA GLN A 23 3.25 -9.83 11.42
C GLN A 23 3.56 -10.51 10.08
N ALA A 24 2.79 -10.15 9.05
CA ALA A 24 3.18 -10.42 7.68
C ALA A 24 4.21 -9.36 7.29
N GLU A 25 5.47 -9.77 7.35
CA GLU A 25 6.67 -9.02 6.97
C GLU A 25 6.51 -8.43 5.55
N ILE A 26 6.32 -7.11 5.46
CA ILE A 26 6.51 -6.32 4.24
C ILE A 26 7.55 -5.26 4.57
N GLY A 27 8.65 -5.30 3.81
CA GLY A 27 9.79 -4.43 4.01
C GLY A 27 9.43 -2.96 3.86
N GLU A 28 9.73 -2.21 4.92
CA GLU A 28 10.17 -0.82 4.99
C GLU A 28 10.03 0.04 3.72
N GLU A 29 8.82 0.48 3.44
CA GLU A 29 8.57 1.87 3.04
C GLU A 29 7.61 2.41 4.09
N ASP A 30 8.12 3.17 5.07
CA ASP A 30 7.38 3.65 6.25
C ASP A 30 6.38 4.74 5.83
N HIS A 31 5.36 4.34 5.08
CA HIS A 31 4.10 5.02 4.96
C HIS A 31 3.26 4.57 6.15
N VAL A 32 2.96 5.50 7.05
CA VAL A 32 2.16 5.18 8.23
C VAL A 32 0.76 4.77 7.76
N MET A 33 0.47 3.47 7.84
CA MET A 33 -0.85 2.89 7.60
C MET A 33 -1.57 2.73 8.95
N ALA A 34 -1.92 3.86 9.57
CA ALA A 34 -2.59 3.85 10.87
C ALA A 34 -4.10 3.60 10.70
N SER A 35 -4.72 2.88 11.64
CA SER A 35 -6.18 2.73 11.71
C SER A 35 -6.72 3.32 13.00
N VAL A 36 -7.81 4.09 12.89
CA VAL A 36 -8.52 4.69 14.04
C VAL A 36 -10.01 4.39 13.96
N THR A 37 -10.68 4.42 15.10
CA THR A 37 -12.15 4.35 15.14
C THR A 37 -12.78 5.67 14.69
N LEU A 38 -14.05 5.62 14.27
CA LEU A 38 -14.81 6.82 13.91
C LEU A 38 -14.91 7.78 15.09
N GLU A 39 -15.07 7.26 16.31
CA GLU A 39 -15.17 8.04 17.54
C GLU A 39 -13.85 8.78 17.84
N GLU A 40 -12.71 8.10 17.73
CA GLU A 40 -11.39 8.70 17.89
C GLU A 40 -11.10 9.75 16.81
N ALA A 41 -11.47 9.43 15.56
CA ALA A 41 -11.35 10.37 14.45
C ALA A 41 -12.20 11.62 14.68
N GLN A 42 -13.43 11.49 15.16
CA GLN A 42 -14.30 12.63 15.50
C GLN A 42 -13.75 13.45 16.67
N ALA A 43 -13.19 12.80 17.69
CA ALA A 43 -12.67 13.45 18.88
C ALA A 43 -11.41 14.29 18.60
N ASN A 44 -10.52 13.83 17.71
CA ASN A 44 -9.26 14.51 17.44
C ASN A 44 -8.78 14.41 15.97
N LEU A 45 -9.67 14.67 15.01
CA LEU A 45 -9.30 14.59 13.58
C LEU A 45 -8.11 15.48 13.23
N GLY A 46 -8.13 16.73 13.72
CA GLY A 46 -7.09 17.71 13.42
C GLY A 46 -5.72 17.25 13.91
N GLY A 47 -5.63 16.74 15.14
CA GLY A 47 -4.38 16.22 15.69
C GLY A 47 -3.87 14.99 14.96
N LEU A 48 -4.77 14.10 14.52
CA LEU A 48 -4.42 12.93 13.73
C LEU A 48 -3.86 13.34 12.35
N ILE A 49 -4.51 14.27 11.66
CA ILE A 49 -4.05 14.75 10.33
C ILE A 49 -2.69 15.44 10.42
N HIS A 50 -2.44 16.22 11.47
CA HIS A 50 -1.15 16.92 11.64
C HIS A 50 0.04 16.00 11.92
N GLN A 51 -0.22 14.75 12.34
CA GLN A 51 0.82 13.75 12.57
C GLN A 51 1.19 12.96 11.31
N LEU A 52 0.34 12.98 10.28
CA LEU A 52 0.57 12.25 9.04
C LEU A 52 1.56 13.00 8.13
N ALA A 53 2.53 12.27 7.59
CA ALA A 53 3.47 12.74 6.59
C ALA A 53 2.89 12.68 5.17
N PRO A 54 3.45 13.41 4.19
CA PRO A 54 3.01 13.29 2.80
C PRO A 54 3.18 11.87 2.27
N GLY A 55 2.10 11.28 1.76
CA GLY A 55 2.08 9.89 1.33
C GLY A 55 1.53 8.91 2.37
N ASP A 56 1.31 9.33 3.62
CA ASP A 56 0.70 8.47 4.63
C ASP A 56 -0.82 8.28 4.40
N GLU A 57 -1.33 7.15 4.90
CA GLU A 57 -2.75 6.80 4.84
C GLU A 57 -3.30 6.48 6.24
N LEU A 58 -4.42 7.13 6.59
CA LEU A 58 -5.17 6.85 7.81
C LEU A 58 -6.49 6.18 7.45
N ILE A 59 -6.71 4.98 7.97
CA ILE A 59 -7.96 4.22 7.80
C ILE A 59 -8.90 4.52 8.97
N VAL A 60 -10.13 4.93 8.66
CA VAL A 60 -11.18 5.13 9.65
C VAL A 60 -12.08 3.90 9.65
N THR A 61 -12.30 3.34 10.84
CA THR A 61 -13.09 2.12 11.06
C THR A 61 -14.32 2.41 11.91
N GLU A 62 -15.40 1.69 11.67
CA GLU A 62 -16.61 1.68 12.49
C GLU A 62 -17.00 0.22 12.74
N GLY A 63 -17.16 -0.18 14.01
CA GLY A 63 -17.46 -1.58 14.33
C GLY A 63 -16.41 -2.58 13.80
N ASN A 64 -15.13 -2.18 13.79
CA ASN A 64 -14.01 -2.94 13.23
C ASN A 64 -14.06 -3.17 11.72
N GLN A 65 -14.88 -2.40 10.99
CA GLN A 65 -14.95 -2.39 9.54
C GLN A 65 -14.41 -1.07 8.99
N PRO A 66 -13.51 -1.08 7.98
CA PRO A 66 -13.02 0.14 7.37
C PRO A 66 -14.15 0.82 6.58
N ILE A 67 -14.44 2.08 6.91
CA ILE A 67 -15.53 2.86 6.30
C ILE A 67 -15.00 4.04 5.48
N ALA A 68 -13.81 4.55 5.79
CA ALA A 68 -13.20 5.66 5.07
C ALA A 68 -11.68 5.58 5.13
N ARG A 69 -11.04 6.32 4.23
CA ARG A 69 -9.58 6.49 4.18
C ARG A 69 -9.25 7.95 3.93
N ILE A 70 -8.30 8.46 4.70
CA ILE A 70 -7.72 9.80 4.55
C ILE A 70 -6.29 9.61 4.03
N VAL A 71 -5.97 10.25 2.91
CA VAL A 71 -4.65 10.19 2.29
C VAL A 71 -4.05 11.58 2.27
N VAL A 72 -2.82 11.73 2.77
CA VAL A 72 -2.11 13.00 2.68
C VAL A 72 -1.49 13.11 1.29
N PRO A 73 -1.83 14.16 0.51
CA PRO A 73 -1.32 14.29 -0.84
C PRO A 73 0.20 14.44 -0.84
N MET A 74 0.89 13.65 -1.65
CA MET A 74 2.30 13.88 -1.91
C MET A 74 2.52 15.19 -2.67
N PRO A 75 3.58 15.95 -2.37
CA PRO A 75 3.92 17.13 -3.14
C PRO A 75 4.18 16.75 -4.59
N ARG A 76 3.56 17.47 -5.53
CA ARG A 76 3.82 17.28 -6.95
C ARG A 76 5.23 17.74 -7.27
N VAL A 77 6.08 16.82 -7.71
CA VAL A 77 7.39 17.17 -8.27
C VAL A 77 7.21 17.89 -9.60
N LYS A 78 7.98 18.96 -9.82
CA LYS A 78 8.01 19.67 -11.10
C LYS A 78 8.91 18.93 -12.07
N LEU A 79 8.48 18.78 -13.32
CA LEU A 79 9.36 18.26 -14.38
C LEU A 79 10.62 19.13 -14.48
N GLY A 80 11.77 18.49 -14.52
CA GLY A 80 13.06 19.20 -14.50
C GLY A 80 13.48 19.76 -13.14
N ALA A 81 12.85 19.36 -12.02
CA ALA A 81 13.28 19.77 -10.67
C ALA A 81 14.76 19.42 -10.36
N MET A 82 15.30 18.42 -11.04
CA MET A 82 16.70 18.00 -10.93
C MET A 82 17.57 18.47 -12.10
N ARG A 83 17.12 19.45 -12.89
CA ARG A 83 17.92 19.97 -14.01
C ARG A 83 19.24 20.53 -13.49
N GLY A 84 20.35 20.00 -14.00
CA GLY A 84 21.70 20.40 -13.60
C GLY A 84 22.24 19.71 -12.35
N SER A 85 21.53 18.72 -11.77
CA SER A 85 22.08 17.90 -10.68
C SER A 85 23.13 16.90 -11.15
N VAL A 86 23.09 16.53 -12.43
CA VAL A 86 24.12 15.69 -13.06
C VAL A 86 25.33 16.56 -13.36
N VAL A 87 26.35 16.51 -12.47
CA VAL A 87 27.59 17.30 -12.58
C VAL A 87 28.65 16.60 -13.42
N TYR A 88 28.57 15.27 -13.51
CA TYR A 88 29.51 14.43 -14.25
C TYR A 88 28.78 13.28 -14.91
N MET A 89 29.19 12.94 -16.13
CA MET A 89 28.76 11.77 -16.88
C MET A 89 30.00 11.15 -17.50
N ALA A 90 30.17 9.84 -17.33
CA ALA A 90 31.36 9.16 -17.82
C ALA A 90 31.37 9.16 -19.38
N PRO A 91 32.55 9.23 -20.02
CA PRO A 91 32.64 9.26 -21.49
C PRO A 91 32.06 8.02 -22.19
N ASP A 92 31.99 6.91 -21.47
CA ASP A 92 31.50 5.61 -21.90
C ASP A 92 30.06 5.33 -21.43
N PHE A 93 29.32 6.32 -20.92
CA PHE A 93 27.96 6.11 -20.41
C PHE A 93 26.99 5.54 -21.47
N ASP A 94 27.12 6.00 -22.71
CA ASP A 94 26.31 5.50 -23.85
C ASP A 94 26.92 4.24 -24.49
N ALA A 95 28.06 3.74 -23.98
CA ALA A 95 28.68 2.55 -24.52
C ALA A 95 27.88 1.29 -24.15
N PRO A 96 27.84 0.28 -25.03
CA PRO A 96 27.17 -0.97 -24.72
C PRO A 96 27.83 -1.68 -23.53
N LEU A 97 27.00 -2.24 -22.65
CA LEU A 97 27.45 -3.12 -21.60
C LEU A 97 27.94 -4.46 -22.19
N ASP A 98 29.03 -5.00 -21.64
CA ASP A 98 29.65 -6.23 -22.15
C ASP A 98 28.70 -7.42 -22.16
N ASP A 99 27.85 -7.53 -21.13
CA ASP A 99 26.86 -8.60 -20.98
C ASP A 99 25.71 -8.53 -22.01
N PHE A 100 25.58 -7.39 -22.71
CA PHE A 100 24.53 -7.17 -23.72
C PHE A 100 25.03 -7.34 -25.16
N LYS A 101 26.28 -7.76 -25.36
CA LYS A 101 26.86 -7.97 -26.71
C LYS A 101 26.11 -9.02 -27.52
N GLU A 102 25.55 -10.04 -26.87
CA GLU A 102 24.78 -11.10 -27.53
C GLU A 102 23.45 -10.61 -28.14
N TYR A 103 22.94 -9.45 -27.70
CA TYR A 103 21.64 -8.93 -28.11
C TYR A 103 21.70 -7.76 -29.10
N GLN A 104 22.88 -7.41 -29.62
CA GLN A 104 23.09 -6.27 -30.54
C GLN A 104 22.98 -6.62 -32.03
N GLU A 105 22.16 -7.64 -32.34
CA GLU A 105 21.90 -8.10 -33.72
C GLU A 105 21.15 -7.08 -34.59
#